data_AF-A0A950VJS7-F1
#
_entry.id   AF-A0A950VJS7-F1
#
_cell.length_a   1.000
_cell.length_b   1.000
_cell.length_c   1.000
_cell.angle_alpha   90.00
_cell.angle_beta   90.00
_cell.angle_gamma   90.00
#
_symmetry.space_group_name_H-M   'P 1'
#
loop_
_entity.id
_entity.type
_entity.pdbx_description
1 polymer ?
#
loop_
_entity_poly.entity_id
_entity_poly.type
_entity_poly.pdbx_seq_one_letter_code
_entity_poly.pdbx_strand_id
1 'polypeptide(L)'
;MTSTGFPLGVDPEASVPCGPGLTLKSGDLLLLVTDGILEAESPANVSFGSRRTLDIVRAHQHQPARAIVEILHEAVQDFCEGQPQNDDITAVVIKIH
;
A
#
# COMPACT_ATOMS: atom_id res chain seq x y z
N MET A 1 10.68 -2.18 -2.28
CA MET A 1 11.80 -1.28 -2.59
C MET A 1 11.74 -0.13 -1.59
N THR A 2 12.86 0.28 -1.04
CA THR A 2 12.93 1.43 -0.12
C THR A 2 13.03 2.71 -0.94
N SER A 3 12.22 3.72 -0.62
CA SER A 3 12.34 5.05 -1.23
C SER A 3 13.71 5.64 -0.87
N THR A 4 14.41 6.19 -1.85
CA THR A 4 15.76 6.77 -1.68
C THR A 4 15.80 8.28 -1.92
N GLY A 5 14.66 8.91 -2.19
CA GLY A 5 14.56 10.34 -2.54
C GLY A 5 13.72 11.14 -1.54
N PHE A 6 13.93 12.46 -1.53
CA PHE A 6 13.10 13.39 -0.79
C PHE A 6 11.68 13.49 -1.40
N PRO A 7 10.67 13.87 -0.61
CA PRO A 7 9.37 14.26 -1.16
C PRO A 7 9.54 15.35 -2.23
N LEU A 8 8.71 15.27 -3.27
CA LEU A 8 8.72 16.26 -4.34
C LEU A 8 8.45 17.66 -3.78
N GLY A 9 9.23 18.65 -4.24
CA GLY A 9 9.08 20.05 -3.83
C GLY A 9 9.91 20.48 -2.63
N VAL A 10 10.63 19.58 -1.95
CA VAL A 10 11.55 19.92 -0.84
C VAL A 10 12.84 20.56 -1.36
N ASP A 11 13.43 19.98 -2.41
CA ASP A 11 14.65 20.47 -3.03
C ASP A 11 14.38 20.75 -4.51
N PRO A 12 14.43 22.02 -4.96
CA PRO A 12 14.19 22.39 -6.36
C PRO A 12 15.25 21.84 -7.31
N GLU A 13 16.43 21.45 -6.82
CA GLU A 13 17.51 20.87 -7.60
C GLU A 13 17.51 19.33 -7.58
N ALA A 14 16.56 18.71 -6.87
CA ALA A 14 16.46 17.26 -6.82
C ALA A 14 16.14 16.67 -8.20
N SER A 15 17.04 15.81 -8.68
CA SER A 15 16.80 14.98 -9.86
C SER A 15 16.23 13.62 -9.44
N VAL A 16 15.09 13.24 -10.02
CA VAL A 16 14.46 11.92 -9.81
C VAL A 16 14.69 11.09 -11.08
N PRO A 17 15.81 10.34 -11.18
CA PRO A 17 16.10 9.56 -12.37
C PRO A 17 15.07 8.45 -12.55
N CYS A 18 14.70 8.19 -13.81
CA CYS A 18 13.83 7.06 -14.11
C CYS A 18 14.59 5.75 -13.86
N GLY A 19 14.03 4.88 -13.02
CA GLY A 19 14.54 3.52 -12.83
C GLY A 19 14.30 2.65 -14.07
N PRO A 20 14.93 1.46 -14.14
CA PRO A 20 14.64 0.51 -15.21
C PRO A 20 13.17 0.11 -15.19
N GLY A 21 12.56 -0.03 -16.37
CA GLY A 21 11.18 -0.50 -16.50
C GLY A 21 11.02 -1.91 -15.93
N LEU A 22 9.86 -2.18 -15.32
CA LEU A 22 9.47 -3.51 -14.85
C LEU A 22 8.51 -4.16 -15.85
N THR A 23 8.88 -5.33 -16.37
CA THR A 23 7.97 -6.14 -17.20
C THR A 23 7.12 -7.02 -16.31
N LEU A 24 5.80 -6.81 -16.33
CA LEU A 24 4.83 -7.65 -15.63
C LEU A 24 4.32 -8.76 -16.55
N LYS A 25 4.10 -9.95 -15.99
CA LYS A 25 3.60 -11.14 -16.67
C LYS A 25 2.17 -11.44 -16.26
N SER A 26 1.46 -12.22 -17.08
CA SER A 26 0.16 -12.77 -16.70
C SER A 26 0.27 -13.51 -15.36
N GLY A 27 -0.65 -13.21 -14.45
CA GLY A 27 -0.63 -13.66 -13.06
C GLY A 27 0.00 -12.69 -12.06
N ASP A 28 0.75 -11.67 -12.51
CA ASP A 28 1.34 -10.68 -11.62
C ASP A 28 0.28 -9.70 -11.06
N LEU A 29 0.56 -9.23 -9.85
CA LEU A 29 -0.23 -8.21 -9.16
C LEU A 29 0.69 -7.07 -8.73
N LEU A 30 0.31 -5.84 -9.06
CA LEU A 30 0.95 -4.63 -8.55
C LEU A 30 0.03 -3.97 -7.52
N LEU A 31 0.59 -3.73 -6.34
CA LEU A 31 -0.05 -3.00 -5.25
C LEU A 31 0.68 -1.68 -5.03
N LEU A 32 -0.05 -0.58 -5.10
CA LEU A 32 0.40 0.76 -4.74
C LEU A 32 -0.41 1.23 -3.54
N VAL A 33 0.26 1.75 -2.51
CA VAL A 33 -0.37 2.23 -1.28
C VAL A 33 0.27 3.54 -0.83
N THR A 34 -0.49 4.38 -0.15
CA THR A 34 0.06 5.48 0.67
C THR A 34 0.55 4.94 2.02
N ASP A 35 1.35 5.73 2.72
CA ASP A 35 1.78 5.51 4.10
C ASP A 35 0.59 5.44 5.07
N GLY A 36 -0.51 6.14 4.83
CA GLY A 36 -1.75 6.01 5.62
C GLY A 36 -2.24 4.57 5.83
N ILE A 37 -1.95 3.62 4.93
CA ILE A 37 -2.21 2.18 5.15
C ILE A 37 -1.18 1.54 6.09
N LEU A 38 0.09 1.87 5.91
CA LEU A 38 1.20 1.23 6.63
C LEU A 38 1.30 1.74 8.07
N GLU A 39 1.02 3.03 8.25
CA GLU A 39 1.11 3.77 9.51
C GLU A 39 -0.20 3.77 10.29
N ALA A 40 -1.31 3.26 9.74
CA ALA A 40 -2.55 3.05 10.48
C ALA A 40 -2.29 2.31 11.81
N GLU A 41 -2.73 2.90 12.92
CA GLU A 41 -2.39 2.40 14.26
C GLU A 41 -3.57 1.70 14.93
N SER A 42 -3.26 0.62 15.63
CA SER A 42 -4.18 0.01 16.60
C SER A 42 -4.22 0.83 17.90
N PRO A 43 -5.21 0.62 18.80
CA PRO A 43 -5.24 1.26 20.11
C PRO A 43 -4.01 1.00 21.00
N ALA A 44 -3.23 -0.04 20.69
CA ALA A 44 -1.98 -0.35 21.36
C ALA A 44 -0.76 0.43 20.80
N ASN A 45 -0.97 1.41 19.91
CA ASN A 45 0.06 2.16 19.19
C ASN A 45 0.99 1.25 18.36
N VAL A 46 0.42 0.19 17.79
CA VAL A 46 1.12 -0.69 16.85
C VAL A 46 0.62 -0.38 15.46
N SER A 47 1.53 -0.04 14.55
CA SER A 47 1.21 0.20 13.14
C SER A 47 0.79 -1.09 12.42
N PHE A 48 -0.08 -0.95 11.42
CA PHE A 48 -0.58 -2.05 10.59
C PHE A 48 0.58 -2.72 9.84
N GLY A 49 1.40 -1.89 9.19
CA GLY A 49 2.69 -2.26 8.63
C GLY A 49 2.62 -3.11 7.36
N SER A 50 3.74 -3.09 6.62
CA SER A 50 3.86 -3.76 5.32
C SER A 50 3.64 -5.27 5.36
N ARG A 51 3.96 -5.92 6.49
CA ARG A 51 3.78 -7.37 6.65
C ARG A 51 2.31 -7.77 6.57
N ARG A 52 1.43 -7.14 7.35
CA ARG A 52 -0.01 -7.45 7.33
C ARG A 52 -0.63 -7.11 5.97
N THR A 53 -0.27 -5.97 5.40
CA THR A 53 -0.68 -5.58 4.04
C THR A 53 -0.35 -6.66 3.01
N LEU A 54 0.90 -7.13 2.98
CA LEU A 54 1.33 -8.14 2.02
C LEU A 54 0.70 -9.51 2.29
N ASP A 55 0.53 -9.91 3.55
CA ASP A 55 -0.05 -11.19 3.91
C ASP A 55 -1.52 -11.28 3.46
N ILE A 56 -2.29 -10.20 3.65
CA ILE A 56 -3.68 -10.09 3.15
C ILE A 56 -3.70 -10.18 1.62
N VAL A 57 -2.91 -9.37 0.94
CA VAL A 57 -2.93 -9.33 -0.53
C VAL A 57 -2.53 -10.68 -1.13
N ARG A 58 -1.55 -11.38 -0.52
CA ARG A 58 -1.15 -12.73 -0.94
C ARG A 58 -2.24 -13.76 -0.70
N ALA A 59 -2.93 -13.70 0.44
CA ALA A 59 -4.03 -14.61 0.76
C ALA A 59 -5.21 -14.45 -0.20
N HIS A 60 -5.42 -13.24 -0.73
CA HIS A 60 -6.55 -12.91 -1.61
C HIS A 60 -6.16 -12.70 -3.08
N GLN A 61 -4.92 -12.99 -3.47
CA GLN A 61 -4.37 -12.66 -4.80
C GLN A 61 -5.15 -13.26 -5.99
N HIS A 62 -5.95 -14.29 -5.77
CA HIS A 62 -6.77 -14.94 -6.81
C HIS A 62 -8.13 -14.25 -7.03
N GLN A 63 -8.51 -13.34 -6.14
CA GLN A 63 -9.76 -12.58 -6.25
C GLN A 63 -9.67 -11.41 -7.24
N PRO A 64 -10.81 -10.84 -7.67
CA PRO A 64 -10.83 -9.61 -8.46
C PRO A 64 -10.10 -8.46 -7.75
N ALA A 65 -9.44 -7.58 -8.50
CA ALA A 65 -8.66 -6.46 -7.94
C ALA A 65 -9.46 -5.61 -6.96
N ARG A 66 -10.73 -5.33 -7.29
CA ARG A 66 -11.67 -4.61 -6.43
C ARG A 66 -11.87 -5.29 -5.08
N ALA A 67 -12.07 -6.61 -5.05
CA ALA A 67 -12.27 -7.35 -3.81
C ALA A 67 -11.01 -7.27 -2.92
N ILE A 68 -9.81 -7.29 -3.51
CA ILE A 68 -8.56 -7.14 -2.76
C ILE A 68 -8.47 -5.76 -2.11
N VAL A 69 -8.88 -4.69 -2.81
CA VAL A 69 -8.94 -3.33 -2.25
C VAL A 69 -9.94 -3.26 -1.09
N GLU A 70 -11.14 -3.80 -1.27
CA GLU A 70 -12.19 -3.81 -0.24
C GLU A 70 -11.73 -4.57 1.02
N ILE A 71 -11.17 -5.76 0.87
CA ILE A 71 -10.65 -6.58 1.98
C ILE A 71 -9.49 -5.89 2.70
N LEU A 72 -8.56 -5.28 1.96
CA LEU A 72 -7.44 -4.57 2.58
C LEU A 72 -7.94 -3.37 3.38
N HIS A 73 -8.89 -2.62 2.83
CA HIS A 73 -9.47 -1.47 3.50
C HIS A 73 -10.22 -1.86 4.78
N GLU A 74 -11.08 -2.89 4.72
CA GLU A 74 -11.78 -3.43 5.89
C GLU A 74 -10.80 -3.91 6.97
N ALA A 75 -9.77 -4.66 6.58
CA ALA A 75 -8.77 -5.15 7.52
C ALA A 75 -8.01 -4.02 8.25
N VAL A 76 -7.76 -2.89 7.57
CA VAL A 76 -7.14 -1.72 8.21
C VAL A 76 -8.13 -1.05 9.17
N GLN A 77 -9.39 -0.89 8.79
CA GLN A 77 -10.43 -0.32 9.66
C GLN A 77 -10.63 -1.17 10.93
N ASP A 78 -10.73 -2.49 10.77
CA ASP A 78 -10.87 -3.42 11.87
C ASP A 78 -9.66 -3.38 12.82
N PHE A 79 -8.45 -3.28 12.26
CA PHE A 79 -7.22 -3.18 13.05
C PHE A 79 -7.14 -1.90 13.89
N CYS A 80 -7.71 -0.79 13.41
CA CYS A 80 -7.78 0.48 14.12
C CYS A 80 -8.88 0.49 15.20
N GLU A 81 -9.77 -0.51 15.25
CA GLU A 81 -10.88 -0.60 16.23
C GLU A 81 -11.75 0.67 16.30
N GLY A 82 -11.96 1.34 15.17
CA GLY A 82 -12.77 2.57 15.11
C GLY A 82 -12.08 3.82 15.65
N GLN A 83 -10.78 3.77 15.96
CA GLN A 83 -9.96 4.97 16.15
C GLN A 83 -10.01 5.85 14.89
N PRO A 84 -10.03 7.19 15.03
CA PRO A 84 -9.86 8.09 13.90
C PRO A 84 -8.58 7.77 13.14
N GLN A 85 -8.65 7.74 11.81
CA GLN A 85 -7.46 7.67 10.99
C GLN A 85 -6.65 8.97 11.11
N ASN A 86 -5.35 8.81 11.24
CA ASN A 86 -4.40 9.93 11.34
C ASN A 86 -4.02 10.51 9.97
N ASP A 87 -4.27 9.76 8.88
CA ASP A 87 -3.91 10.14 7.51
C ASP A 87 -4.84 9.48 6.47
N ASP A 88 -4.81 9.99 5.23
CA ASP A 88 -5.62 9.49 4.13
C ASP A 88 -5.16 8.10 3.64
N ILE A 89 -6.12 7.18 3.54
CA ILE A 89 -5.88 5.83 3.03
C ILE A 89 -6.15 5.75 1.52
N THR A 90 -5.14 5.35 0.76
CA THR A 90 -5.27 5.05 -0.67
C THR A 90 -4.59 3.74 -1.04
N ALA A 91 -5.31 2.89 -1.79
CA ALA A 91 -4.77 1.67 -2.40
C ALA A 91 -5.18 1.56 -3.87
N VAL A 92 -4.24 1.11 -4.71
CA VAL A 92 -4.49 0.74 -6.10
C VAL A 92 -3.97 -0.67 -6.35
N VAL A 93 -4.84 -1.54 -6.86
CA VAL A 93 -4.51 -2.91 -7.25
C VAL A 93 -4.64 -3.05 -8.76
N ILE A 94 -3.57 -3.51 -9.41
CA ILE A 94 -3.55 -3.84 -10.84
C ILE A 94 -3.25 -5.33 -10.98
N LYS A 95 -4.07 -6.03 -11.76
CA LYS A 95 -3.87 -7.45 -12.10
C LYS A 95 -3.57 -7.58 -13.58
N ILE A 96 -2.56 -8.39 -13.89
CA ILE A 96 -2.20 -8.72 -15.26
C ILE A 96 -2.78 -10.10 -15.58
N HIS A 97 -3.62 -10.16 -16.60
CA HIS A 97 -4.29 -11.37 -17.07
C HIS A 97 -3.74 -11.79 -18.44
#